data_AF-D6GVA7-F1
#
_entry.id   AF-D6GVA7-F1
#
_cell.length_a   1.000
_cell.length_b   1.000
_cell.length_c   1.000
_cell.angle_alpha   90.00
_cell.angle_beta   90.00
_cell.angle_gamma   90.00
#
_symmetry.space_group_name_H-M   'P 1'
#
loop_
_entity.id
_entity.type
_entity.pdbx_description
1 polymer ?
#
loop_
_entity_poly.entity_id
_entity_poly.type
_entity_poly.pdbx_seq_one_letter_code
_entity_poly.pdbx_strand_id
1 'polypeptide(L)'
;MELKGKDYSVSREEGEITLTYKVPLTVLYPNPEDNEDIFEKIINAIIESGNITSLVIVSDRNYIYTKDQTDLLNDLANGYKNILESDLGKTFDSDIQKTFSEDVAKFNYVLFNRLKRDPIGAYVIGLRFLRELKVKGENIDSEEFRYFLDRFEQLMSKISEIKIVRDNVGIMLGYKIGDRQPYRSKLKPLIRPNFTYTRIMSEPPLSAIEIENYKIKDEDDTEVGEIVRCPYCGG
;
A
#
# COMPACT_ATOMS: atom_id res chain seq x y z
N MET A 1 2.68 -22.99 9.94
CA MET A 1 1.84 -23.37 8.79
C MET A 1 2.06 -22.31 7.72
N GLU A 2 3.03 -22.53 6.82
CA GLU A 2 3.38 -21.56 5.78
C GLU A 2 2.40 -21.69 4.61
N LEU A 3 1.62 -20.64 4.36
CA LEU A 3 0.67 -20.60 3.26
C LEU A 3 1.44 -20.33 1.94
N LYS A 4 1.75 -21.41 1.21
CA LYS A 4 2.25 -21.35 -0.18
C LYS A 4 1.21 -20.65 -1.06
N GLY A 5 1.61 -19.57 -1.73
CA GLY A 5 0.83 -18.89 -2.77
C GLY A 5 0.60 -17.40 -2.58
N LYS A 6 1.07 -16.82 -1.47
CA LYS A 6 0.98 -15.37 -1.23
C LYS A 6 2.35 -14.74 -1.36
N ASP A 7 2.42 -13.60 -2.06
CA ASP A 7 3.61 -12.74 -2.13
C ASP A 7 4.01 -12.17 -0.75
N TYR A 8 3.34 -12.59 0.31
CA TYR A 8 3.59 -12.16 1.66
C TYR A 8 3.57 -13.33 2.64
N SER A 9 4.37 -13.20 3.70
CA SER A 9 4.46 -14.12 4.82
C SER A 9 4.24 -13.38 6.13
N VAL A 10 3.55 -14.01 7.07
CA VAL A 10 3.32 -13.46 8.41
C VAL A 10 4.11 -14.30 9.41
N SER A 11 5.06 -13.69 10.11
CA SER A 11 5.75 -14.30 11.25
C SER A 11 5.19 -13.75 12.56
N ARG A 12 5.18 -14.60 13.59
CA ARG A 12 4.74 -14.24 14.94
C ARG A 12 5.86 -14.66 15.89
N GLU A 13 6.61 -13.70 16.40
CA GLU A 13 7.74 -13.91 17.29
C GLU A 13 7.56 -13.04 18.53
N GLU A 14 7.64 -13.64 19.73
CA GLU A 14 7.61 -12.94 21.03
C GLU A 14 6.50 -11.88 21.24
N GLY A 15 5.36 -12.01 20.55
CA GLY A 15 4.25 -11.06 20.62
C GLY A 15 4.26 -9.96 19.55
N GLU A 16 5.28 -9.94 18.70
CA GLU A 16 5.34 -9.11 17.48
C GLU A 16 4.81 -9.89 16.28
N ILE A 17 3.88 -9.26 15.55
CA ILE A 17 3.35 -9.78 14.29
C ILE A 17 4.03 -9.02 13.16
N THR A 18 4.93 -9.70 12.44
CA THR A 18 5.64 -9.09 11.30
C THR A 18 5.04 -9.57 9.99
N LEU A 19 4.57 -8.62 9.18
CA LEU A 19 4.13 -8.87 7.82
C LEU A 19 5.31 -8.61 6.87
N THR A 20 5.76 -9.65 6.19
CA THR A 20 6.80 -9.55 5.16
C THR A 20 6.15 -9.61 3.79
N TYR A 21 6.31 -8.58 2.96
CA TYR A 21 5.78 -8.52 1.60
C TYR A 21 6.94 -8.53 0.58
N LYS A 22 6.97 -9.49 -0.33
CA LYS A 22 8.02 -9.63 -1.36
C LYS A 22 7.58 -8.92 -2.63
N VAL A 23 8.39 -7.97 -3.10
CA VAL A 23 8.14 -7.21 -4.32
C VAL A 23 9.13 -7.64 -5.40
N PRO A 24 8.66 -8.07 -6.59
CA PRO A 24 9.54 -8.35 -7.71
C PRO A 24 10.38 -7.14 -8.11
N LEU A 25 11.64 -7.38 -8.51
CA LEU A 25 12.58 -6.33 -8.95
C LEU A 25 12.12 -5.57 -10.21
N THR A 26 11.09 -6.05 -10.91
CA THR A 26 10.49 -5.37 -12.07
C THR A 26 9.65 -4.15 -11.68
N VAL A 27 9.29 -4.01 -10.40
CA VAL A 27 8.49 -2.89 -9.90
C VAL A 27 9.43 -1.74 -9.54
N LEU A 28 9.30 -0.62 -10.26
CA LEU A 28 10.17 0.55 -10.09
C LEU A 28 10.04 1.22 -8.71
N TYR A 29 8.84 1.23 -8.14
CA TYR A 29 8.54 1.83 -6.84
C TYR A 29 7.98 0.75 -5.90
N PRO A 30 8.85 0.07 -5.11
CA PRO A 30 8.42 -0.99 -4.21
C PRO A 30 7.74 -0.48 -2.94
N ASN A 31 7.63 0.85 -2.76
CA ASN A 31 7.18 1.45 -1.51
C ASN A 31 5.70 1.88 -1.59
N PRO A 32 4.92 1.67 -0.51
CA PRO A 32 3.53 2.14 -0.38
C PRO A 32 3.40 3.67 -0.47
N GLU A 33 4.45 4.43 -0.12
CA GLU A 33 4.41 5.89 -0.23
C GLU A 33 4.27 6.35 -1.68
N ASP A 34 4.90 5.66 -2.62
CA ASP A 34 5.02 6.10 -4.00
C ASP A 34 4.11 5.33 -4.96
N ASN A 35 3.64 4.14 -4.55
CA ASN A 35 2.89 3.25 -5.41
C ASN A 35 1.53 2.87 -4.81
N GLU A 36 0.44 3.26 -5.49
CA GLU A 36 -0.92 2.98 -5.04
C GLU A 36 -1.25 1.48 -5.06
N ASP A 37 -0.68 0.73 -6.01
CA ASP A 37 -0.94 -0.70 -6.16
C ASP A 37 -0.31 -1.50 -5.03
N ILE A 38 0.94 -1.16 -4.66
CA ILE A 38 1.61 -1.79 -3.52
C ILE A 38 0.88 -1.43 -2.23
N PHE A 39 0.44 -0.18 -2.10
CA PHE A 39 -0.36 0.25 -0.95
C PHE A 39 -1.63 -0.59 -0.80
N GLU A 40 -2.41 -0.77 -1.86
CA GLU A 40 -3.61 -1.62 -1.82
C GLU A 40 -3.29 -3.07 -1.43
N LYS A 41 -2.25 -3.66 -2.02
CA LYS A 41 -1.86 -5.05 -1.72
C LYS A 41 -1.46 -5.23 -0.26
N ILE A 42 -0.75 -4.26 0.31
CA ILE A 42 -0.39 -4.26 1.73
C ILE A 42 -1.63 -4.17 2.61
N ILE A 43 -2.57 -3.26 2.30
CA ILE A 43 -3.80 -3.14 3.08
C ILE A 43 -4.64 -4.42 3.03
N ASN A 44 -4.78 -5.04 1.86
CA ASN A 44 -5.46 -6.33 1.73
C ASN A 44 -4.74 -7.41 2.57
N ALA A 45 -3.41 -7.46 2.51
CA ALA A 45 -2.64 -8.41 3.32
C ALA A 45 -2.85 -8.20 4.82
N ILE A 46 -2.92 -6.95 5.31
CA ILE A 46 -3.21 -6.60 6.70
C ILE A 46 -4.64 -7.02 7.09
N ILE A 47 -5.64 -6.74 6.24
CA ILE A 47 -7.04 -7.14 6.49
C ILE A 47 -7.13 -8.67 6.66
N GLU A 48 -6.40 -9.43 5.84
CA GLU A 48 -6.38 -10.89 5.90
C GLU A 48 -5.57 -11.44 7.08
N SER A 49 -4.45 -10.81 7.45
CA SER A 49 -3.60 -11.25 8.56
C SER A 49 -4.10 -10.82 9.93
N GLY A 50 -4.91 -9.76 10.00
CA GLY A 50 -5.21 -9.01 11.21
C GLY A 50 -4.15 -7.96 11.53
N ASN A 51 -4.25 -7.36 12.72
CA ASN A 51 -3.33 -6.29 13.16
C ASN A 51 -1.87 -6.75 13.15
N ILE A 52 -0.99 -5.90 12.61
CA ILE A 52 0.45 -6.13 12.51
C ILE A 52 1.23 -5.17 13.41
N THR A 53 2.42 -5.58 13.87
CA THR A 53 3.33 -4.74 14.67
C THR A 53 4.44 -4.13 13.84
N SER A 54 4.85 -4.82 12.79
CA SER A 54 5.92 -4.41 11.88
C SER A 54 5.60 -4.85 10.46
N LEU A 55 5.96 -4.03 9.48
CA LEU A 55 5.86 -4.34 8.05
C LEU A 55 7.25 -4.29 7.45
N VAL A 56 7.62 -5.34 6.72
CA VAL A 56 8.88 -5.44 6.00
C VAL A 56 8.60 -5.68 4.53
N ILE A 57 9.01 -4.76 3.68
CA ILE A 57 8.93 -4.92 2.23
C ILE A 57 10.30 -5.35 1.71
N VAL A 58 10.36 -6.49 1.04
CA VAL A 58 11.59 -7.10 0.54
C VAL A 58 11.65 -6.93 -0.97
N SER A 59 12.66 -6.20 -1.44
CA SER A 59 13.00 -6.06 -2.86
C SER A 59 14.53 -6.10 -3.04
N ASP A 60 15.13 -5.14 -3.74
CA ASP A 60 16.58 -4.87 -3.77
C ASP A 60 17.13 -4.44 -2.40
N ARG A 61 16.30 -3.73 -1.64
CA ARG A 61 16.49 -3.32 -0.25
C ARG A 61 15.30 -3.78 0.58
N ASN A 62 15.51 -3.83 1.89
CA ASN A 62 14.47 -4.10 2.87
C ASN A 62 13.96 -2.78 3.43
N TYR A 63 12.67 -2.50 3.26
CA TYR A 63 11.99 -1.33 3.80
C TYR A 63 11.22 -1.76 5.04
N ILE A 64 11.60 -1.25 6.21
CA ILE A 64 11.05 -1.65 7.50
C ILE A 64 10.21 -0.51 8.06
N TYR A 65 8.95 -0.78 8.32
CA TYR A 65 7.99 0.15 8.92
C TYR A 65 7.83 -0.17 10.40
N THR A 66 8.06 0.84 11.22
CA THR A 66 7.93 0.75 12.68
C THR A 66 6.47 0.71 13.12
N LYS A 67 6.24 0.35 14.38
CA LYS A 67 4.92 0.25 15.00
C LYS A 67 4.04 1.48 14.76
N ASP A 68 4.59 2.68 14.94
CA ASP A 68 3.84 3.94 14.76
C ASP A 68 3.29 4.10 13.33
N GLN A 69 4.04 3.64 12.34
CA GLN A 69 3.64 3.69 10.93
C GLN A 69 2.66 2.58 10.61
N THR A 70 2.89 1.37 11.14
CA THR A 70 1.95 0.25 10.95
C THR A 70 0.63 0.48 11.67
N ASP A 71 0.61 1.23 12.78
CA ASP A 71 -0.62 1.59 13.48
C ASP A 71 -1.53 2.48 12.63
N LEU A 72 -0.96 3.32 11.77
CA LEU A 72 -1.73 4.07 10.77
C LEU A 72 -2.34 3.15 9.70
N LEU A 73 -1.57 2.15 9.24
CA LEU A 73 -2.05 1.18 8.25
C LEU A 73 -3.10 0.23 8.85
N ASN A 74 -2.92 -0.20 10.09
CA ASN A 74 -3.88 -1.00 10.85
C ASN A 74 -5.19 -0.23 11.06
N ASP A 75 -5.12 1.06 11.43
CA ASP A 75 -6.29 1.92 11.59
C ASP A 75 -7.10 1.99 10.29
N LEU A 76 -6.42 2.14 9.15
CA LEU A 76 -7.07 2.13 7.84
C LEU A 76 -7.67 0.77 7.48
N ALA A 77 -6.94 -0.32 7.69
CA ALA A 77 -7.42 -1.67 7.43
C ALA A 77 -8.67 -2.01 8.27
N ASN A 78 -8.64 -1.66 9.56
CA ASN A 78 -9.78 -1.85 10.47
C ASN A 78 -10.94 -0.93 10.10
N GLY A 79 -10.69 0.33 9.77
CA GLY A 79 -11.70 1.28 9.30
C GLY A 79 -12.40 0.77 8.04
N TYR A 80 -11.64 0.29 7.07
CA TYR A 80 -12.17 -0.31 5.84
C TYR A 80 -13.00 -1.57 6.13
N LYS A 81 -12.48 -2.48 6.97
CA LYS A 81 -13.20 -3.69 7.38
C LYS A 81 -14.53 -3.35 8.06
N ASN A 82 -14.54 -2.40 8.99
CA ASN A 82 -15.75 -1.94 9.68
C ASN A 82 -16.78 -1.35 8.70
N ILE A 83 -16.34 -0.61 7.68
CA ILE A 83 -17.23 -0.09 6.63
C ILE A 83 -17.86 -1.24 5.85
N LEU A 84 -17.07 -2.26 5.47
CA LEU A 84 -17.58 -3.42 4.73
C LEU A 84 -18.56 -4.29 5.53
N GLU A 85 -18.33 -4.46 6.82
CA GLU A 85 -19.21 -5.24 7.71
C GLU A 85 -20.52 -4.49 8.03
N SER A 86 -20.53 -3.16 7.90
CA SER A 86 -21.72 -2.33 8.09
C SER A 86 -22.67 -2.36 6.88
N ASP A 87 -23.84 -1.71 7.01
CA ASP A 87 -24.79 -1.53 5.91
C ASP A 87 -24.19 -0.78 4.71
N LEU A 88 -23.05 -0.10 4.87
CA LEU A 88 -22.34 0.59 3.81
C LEU A 88 -21.70 -0.37 2.80
N GLY A 89 -21.30 -1.57 3.21
CA GLY A 89 -20.72 -2.59 2.31
C GLY A 89 -21.76 -3.37 1.49
N LYS A 90 -23.05 -3.26 1.82
CA LYS A 90 -24.12 -4.03 1.17
C LYS A 90 -24.44 -3.51 -0.22
N THR A 91 -24.92 -4.38 -1.10
CA THR A 91 -25.39 -3.93 -2.41
C THR A 91 -26.69 -3.10 -2.25
N PHE A 92 -26.88 -2.05 -3.05
CA PHE A 92 -28.14 -1.30 -3.06
C PHE A 92 -29.28 -2.13 -3.67
N ASP A 93 -30.53 -1.79 -3.35
CA ASP A 93 -31.69 -2.44 -3.95
C ASP A 93 -31.73 -2.25 -5.47
N SER A 94 -32.35 -3.22 -6.16
CA SER A 94 -32.42 -3.27 -7.64
C SER A 94 -33.01 -2.00 -8.25
N ASP A 95 -33.99 -1.38 -7.58
CA ASP A 95 -34.68 -0.19 -8.08
C ASP A 95 -33.82 1.07 -7.96
N ILE A 96 -33.03 1.19 -6.89
CA ILE A 96 -32.03 2.26 -6.72
C ILE A 96 -30.93 2.11 -7.77
N GLN A 97 -30.45 0.88 -8.00
CA GLN A 97 -29.41 0.63 -9.00
C GLN A 97 -29.84 1.00 -10.41
N LYS A 98 -31.11 0.76 -10.78
CA LYS A 98 -31.62 1.13 -12.11
C LYS A 98 -31.78 2.63 -12.24
N THR A 99 -32.35 3.27 -11.22
CA THR A 99 -32.69 4.70 -11.26
C THR A 99 -31.45 5.59 -11.14
N PHE A 100 -30.50 5.22 -10.28
CA PHE A 100 -29.30 6.00 -9.95
C PHE A 100 -28.02 5.24 -10.28
N SER A 101 -28.00 4.53 -11.41
CA SER A 101 -26.88 3.66 -11.82
C SER A 101 -25.52 4.35 -11.80
N GLU A 102 -25.44 5.59 -12.31
CA GLU A 102 -24.21 6.38 -12.32
C GLU A 102 -23.73 6.74 -10.91
N ASP A 103 -24.66 7.16 -10.03
CA ASP A 103 -24.33 7.61 -8.68
C ASP A 103 -23.94 6.41 -7.79
N VAL A 104 -24.60 5.26 -7.98
CA VAL A 104 -24.20 3.98 -7.35
C VAL A 104 -22.82 3.53 -7.83
N ALA A 105 -22.50 3.70 -9.12
CA ALA A 105 -21.17 3.39 -9.64
C ALA A 105 -20.10 4.30 -9.01
N LYS A 106 -20.39 5.59 -8.82
CA LYS A 106 -19.50 6.53 -8.10
C LYS A 106 -19.30 6.12 -6.64
N PHE A 107 -20.36 5.71 -5.94
CA PHE A 107 -20.26 5.17 -4.57
C PHE A 107 -19.33 3.95 -4.51
N ASN A 108 -19.58 2.97 -5.37
CA ASN A 108 -18.79 1.74 -5.43
C ASN A 108 -17.32 2.02 -5.80
N TYR A 109 -17.09 2.99 -6.68
CA TYR A 109 -15.74 3.42 -7.04
C TYR A 109 -14.96 4.00 -5.84
N VAL A 110 -15.60 4.86 -5.04
CA VAL A 110 -14.99 5.42 -3.82
C VAL A 110 -14.70 4.30 -2.82
N LEU A 111 -15.69 3.45 -2.54
CA LEU A 111 -15.60 2.40 -1.53
C LEU A 111 -14.60 1.30 -1.91
N PHE A 112 -14.79 0.65 -3.06
CA PHE A 112 -14.05 -0.59 -3.38
C PHE A 112 -12.74 -0.35 -4.12
N ASN A 113 -12.60 0.76 -4.85
CA ASN A 113 -11.42 1.03 -5.67
C ASN A 113 -10.48 2.05 -5.03
N ARG A 114 -10.98 3.26 -4.72
CA ARG A 114 -10.10 4.33 -4.23
C ARG A 114 -9.68 4.18 -2.78
N LEU A 115 -10.58 3.81 -1.87
CA LEU A 115 -10.30 3.83 -0.42
C LEU A 115 -9.07 2.99 -0.01
N LYS A 116 -8.87 1.83 -0.64
CA LYS A 116 -7.71 0.96 -0.36
C LYS A 116 -6.41 1.41 -1.01
N ARG A 117 -6.47 2.22 -2.07
CA ARG A 117 -5.31 2.70 -2.86
C ARG A 117 -4.80 4.07 -2.40
N ASP A 118 -5.77 4.94 -2.13
CA ASP A 118 -5.58 6.34 -1.78
C ASP A 118 -6.79 6.80 -0.92
N PRO A 119 -6.75 6.62 0.40
CA PRO A 119 -7.83 7.05 1.31
C PRO A 119 -8.06 8.56 1.31
N ILE A 120 -7.02 9.37 1.09
CA ILE A 120 -7.13 10.84 1.10
C ILE A 120 -7.84 11.28 -0.19
N GLY A 121 -7.42 10.77 -1.34
CA GLY A 121 -8.09 11.01 -2.61
C GLY A 121 -9.50 10.44 -2.64
N ALA A 122 -9.76 9.27 -2.04
CA ALA A 122 -11.10 8.72 -1.91
C ALA A 122 -12.03 9.70 -1.17
N TYR A 123 -11.54 10.30 -0.08
CA TYR A 123 -12.29 11.29 0.68
C TYR A 123 -12.54 12.58 -0.14
N VAL A 124 -11.52 13.12 -0.81
CA VAL A 124 -11.66 14.34 -1.62
C VAL A 124 -12.63 14.13 -2.79
N ILE A 125 -12.53 13.00 -3.49
CA ILE A 125 -13.43 12.63 -4.59
C ILE A 125 -14.85 12.44 -4.05
N GLY A 126 -15.00 11.71 -2.94
CA GLY A 126 -16.28 11.50 -2.30
C GLY A 126 -16.97 12.80 -1.88
N LEU A 127 -16.23 13.79 -1.34
CA LEU A 127 -16.77 15.11 -1.02
C LEU A 127 -17.28 15.86 -2.26
N ARG A 128 -16.61 15.73 -3.41
CA ARG A 128 -17.06 16.34 -4.67
C ARG A 128 -18.37 15.71 -5.13
N PHE A 129 -18.45 14.38 -5.12
CA PHE A 129 -19.68 13.67 -5.47
C PHE A 129 -20.81 13.97 -4.50
N LEU A 130 -20.54 14.07 -3.20
CA LEU A 130 -21.56 14.42 -2.22
C LEU A 130 -22.15 15.82 -2.49
N ARG A 131 -21.33 16.78 -2.91
CA ARG A 131 -21.82 18.12 -3.31
C ARG A 131 -22.70 18.05 -4.55
N GLU A 132 -22.29 17.28 -5.57
CA GLU A 132 -23.09 17.06 -6.78
C GLU A 132 -24.45 16.41 -6.43
N LEU A 133 -24.44 15.42 -5.54
CA LEU A 133 -25.66 14.73 -5.10
C LEU A 133 -26.59 15.68 -4.33
N LYS A 134 -26.07 16.53 -3.45
CA LYS A 134 -26.89 17.51 -2.73
C LYS A 134 -27.62 18.46 -3.68
N VAL A 135 -26.92 18.97 -4.71
CA VAL A 135 -27.51 19.84 -5.73
C VAL A 135 -28.56 19.08 -6.57
N LYS A 136 -28.29 17.83 -6.93
CA LYS A 136 -29.29 16.97 -7.62
C LYS A 136 -30.53 16.75 -6.75
N GLY A 137 -30.34 16.55 -5.45
CA GLY A 137 -31.40 16.31 -4.47
C GLY A 137 -32.37 17.47 -4.28
N GLU A 138 -31.95 18.71 -4.58
CA GLU A 138 -32.87 19.87 -4.57
C GLU A 138 -33.99 19.74 -5.62
N ASN A 139 -33.76 18.96 -6.69
CA ASN A 139 -34.70 18.78 -7.79
C ASN A 139 -35.43 17.42 -7.77
N ILE A 140 -35.00 16.49 -6.92
CA ILE A 140 -35.49 15.10 -6.88
C ILE A 140 -36.05 14.83 -5.48
N ASP A 141 -37.38 14.79 -5.37
CA ASP A 141 -38.05 14.43 -4.13
C ASP A 141 -38.50 12.96 -4.14
N SER A 142 -37.54 12.06 -3.90
CA SER A 142 -37.77 10.61 -3.82
C SER A 142 -37.16 10.06 -2.53
N GLU A 143 -37.88 9.15 -1.86
CA GLU A 143 -37.41 8.49 -0.63
C GLU A 143 -36.17 7.65 -0.89
N GLU A 144 -36.09 7.02 -2.06
CA GLU A 144 -34.94 6.24 -2.50
C GLU A 144 -33.69 7.10 -2.65
N PHE A 145 -33.83 8.32 -3.19
CA PHE A 145 -32.73 9.26 -3.32
C PHE A 145 -32.25 9.73 -1.94
N ARG A 146 -33.17 10.02 -1.02
CA ARG A 146 -32.82 10.42 0.36
C ARG A 146 -32.08 9.30 1.10
N TYR A 147 -32.54 8.06 0.96
CA TYR A 147 -31.85 6.89 1.52
C TYR A 147 -30.44 6.72 0.94
N PHE A 148 -30.29 6.87 -0.38
CA PHE A 148 -28.99 6.82 -1.04
C PHE A 148 -28.06 7.93 -0.54
N LEU A 149 -28.55 9.17 -0.44
CA LEU A 149 -27.79 10.31 0.03
C LEU A 149 -27.32 10.13 1.47
N ASP A 150 -28.21 9.73 2.38
CA ASP A 150 -27.88 9.47 3.79
C ASP A 150 -26.80 8.38 3.90
N ARG A 151 -26.94 7.31 3.13
CA ARG A 151 -25.94 6.24 3.10
C ARG A 151 -24.58 6.71 2.57
N PHE A 152 -24.57 7.60 1.58
CA PHE A 152 -23.32 8.22 1.08
C PHE A 152 -22.71 9.14 2.14
N GLU A 153 -23.52 9.93 2.86
CA GLU A 153 -23.04 10.79 3.96
C GLU A 153 -22.43 9.99 5.10
N GLN A 154 -23.07 8.89 5.50
CA GLN A 154 -22.54 7.96 6.50
C GLN A 154 -21.19 7.37 6.07
N LEU A 155 -21.04 6.98 4.79
CA LEU A 155 -19.76 6.52 4.25
C LEU A 155 -18.68 7.61 4.40
N MET A 156 -18.99 8.84 4.01
CA MET A 156 -18.04 9.95 4.09
C MET A 156 -17.65 10.28 5.53
N SER A 157 -18.60 10.19 6.47
CA SER A 157 -18.33 10.33 7.90
C SER A 157 -17.34 9.26 8.37
N LYS A 158 -17.57 8.00 8.01
CA LYS A 158 -16.68 6.89 8.39
C LYS A 158 -15.27 7.02 7.81
N ILE A 159 -15.15 7.47 6.55
CA ILE A 159 -13.82 7.72 5.95
C ILE A 159 -13.09 8.86 6.67
N SER A 160 -13.80 9.90 7.11
CA SER A 160 -13.20 11.02 7.85
C SER A 160 -12.68 10.63 9.24
N GLU A 161 -13.23 9.58 9.84
CA GLU A 161 -12.80 9.06 11.13
C GLU A 161 -11.43 8.37 11.05
N ILE A 162 -11.00 7.90 9.87
CA ILE A 162 -9.70 7.21 9.70
C ILE A 162 -8.55 8.18 9.99
N LYS A 163 -7.57 7.77 10.82
CA LYS A 163 -6.46 8.63 11.29
C LYS A 163 -5.71 9.31 10.14
N ILE A 164 -5.40 8.57 9.07
CA ILE A 164 -4.66 9.10 7.93
C ILE A 164 -5.43 10.22 7.20
N VAL A 165 -6.76 10.16 7.20
CA VAL A 165 -7.62 11.18 6.59
C VAL A 165 -7.76 12.35 7.55
N ARG A 166 -8.05 12.06 8.82
CA ARG A 166 -8.23 13.04 9.91
C ARG A 166 -7.02 13.95 10.08
N ASP A 167 -5.81 13.39 10.06
CA ASP A 167 -4.57 14.15 10.23
C ASP A 167 -4.27 15.09 9.06
N ASN A 168 -4.84 14.82 7.88
CA ASN A 168 -4.53 15.53 6.64
C ASN A 168 -5.65 16.49 6.19
N VAL A 169 -6.67 16.74 7.03
CA VAL A 169 -7.81 17.62 6.71
C VAL A 169 -7.38 19.01 6.25
N GLY A 170 -6.33 19.57 6.86
CA GLY A 170 -5.81 20.91 6.51
C GLY A 170 -5.21 21.02 5.10
N ILE A 171 -4.73 19.92 4.52
CA ILE A 171 -4.02 19.90 3.21
C ILE A 171 -5.00 19.58 2.06
N MET A 172 -6.27 19.28 2.38
CA MET A 172 -7.27 18.86 1.40
C MET A 172 -7.68 19.97 0.41
N LEU A 173 -7.55 21.24 0.80
CA LEU A 173 -7.81 22.43 -0.03
C LEU A 173 -6.64 22.64 -1.02
N GLY A 174 -6.54 21.78 -2.03
CA GLY A 174 -5.47 21.83 -3.04
C GLY A 174 -4.88 20.46 -3.38
N TYR A 175 -5.32 19.40 -2.69
CA TYR A 175 -4.88 18.05 -2.97
C TYR A 175 -5.18 17.64 -4.42
N LYS A 176 -4.13 17.25 -5.14
CA LYS A 176 -4.24 16.66 -6.47
C LYS A 176 -4.33 15.15 -6.31
N ILE A 177 -5.31 14.55 -6.98
CA ILE A 177 -5.48 13.09 -6.98
C ILE A 177 -4.22 12.46 -7.56
N GLY A 178 -3.64 11.50 -6.83
CA GLY A 178 -2.36 10.87 -7.17
C GLY A 178 -1.12 11.56 -6.59
N ASP A 179 -1.27 12.71 -5.92
CA ASP A 179 -0.15 13.28 -5.17
C ASP A 179 0.04 12.50 -3.87
N ARG A 180 1.18 11.83 -3.74
CA ARG A 180 1.49 11.04 -2.55
C ARG A 180 2.40 11.74 -1.54
N GLN A 181 2.60 13.06 -1.66
CA GLN A 181 3.34 13.86 -0.65
C GLN A 181 2.87 13.62 0.80
N PRO A 182 1.55 13.57 1.10
CA PRO A 182 1.09 13.34 2.47
C PRO A 182 1.58 11.99 3.03
N TYR A 183 1.60 10.95 2.21
CA TYR A 183 2.08 9.62 2.59
C TYR A 183 3.58 9.62 2.87
N ARG A 184 4.40 10.22 2.00
CA ARG A 184 5.86 10.35 2.20
C ARG A 184 6.24 11.06 3.50
N SER A 185 5.39 11.96 3.97
CA SER A 185 5.64 12.69 5.22
C SER A 185 5.47 11.81 6.47
N LYS A 186 4.55 10.83 6.43
CA LYS A 186 4.15 9.98 7.56
C LYS A 186 4.77 8.58 7.52
N LEU A 187 4.93 8.03 6.33
CA LEU A 187 5.50 6.71 6.07
C LEU A 187 6.96 6.90 5.66
N LYS A 188 7.86 6.72 6.62
CA LYS A 188 9.31 6.85 6.45
C LYS A 188 9.95 5.52 6.86
N PRO A 189 10.12 4.58 5.92
CA PRO A 189 10.70 3.29 6.24
C PRO A 189 12.17 3.41 6.62
N LEU A 190 12.61 2.53 7.50
CA LEU A 190 14.03 2.27 7.71
C LEU A 190 14.52 1.36 6.57
N ILE A 191 15.44 1.88 5.76
CA ILE A 191 15.99 1.17 4.60
C ILE A 191 17.25 0.41 5.02
N ARG A 192 17.26 -0.91 4.83
CA ARG A 192 18.42 -1.79 5.06
C ARG A 192 18.80 -2.52 3.77
N PRO A 193 20.09 -2.80 3.53
CA PRO A 193 20.50 -3.62 2.39
C PRO A 193 19.89 -5.03 2.50
N ASN A 194 19.49 -5.60 1.37
CA ASN A 194 19.13 -7.01 1.29
C ASN A 194 20.41 -7.83 1.07
N PHE A 195 20.95 -8.40 2.14
CA PHE A 195 22.22 -9.13 2.10
C PHE A 195 22.24 -10.30 1.10
N THR A 196 21.10 -10.98 0.90
CA THR A 196 21.00 -12.04 -0.12
C THR A 196 21.19 -11.48 -1.52
N TYR A 197 20.53 -10.36 -1.82
CA TYR A 197 20.68 -9.69 -3.12
C TYR A 197 22.09 -9.14 -3.31
N THR A 198 22.65 -8.47 -2.30
CA THR A 198 24.03 -7.95 -2.34
C THR A 198 25.04 -9.07 -2.56
N ARG A 199 24.85 -10.22 -1.91
CA ARG A 199 25.73 -11.38 -2.09
C ARG A 199 25.67 -11.91 -3.52
N ILE A 200 24.47 -12.11 -4.08
CA ILE A 200 24.31 -12.56 -5.48
C ILE A 200 24.96 -11.59 -6.47
N MET A 201 24.87 -10.28 -6.22
CA MET A 201 25.50 -9.26 -7.06
C MET A 201 27.02 -9.17 -6.89
N SER A 202 27.54 -9.60 -5.75
CA SER A 202 28.98 -9.61 -5.45
C SER A 202 29.64 -10.92 -5.87
N GLU A 203 28.87 -12.00 -6.00
CA GLU A 203 29.35 -13.29 -6.48
C GLU A 203 29.63 -13.21 -7.99
N PRO A 204 30.82 -13.66 -8.45
CA PRO A 204 31.11 -13.71 -9.86
C PRO A 204 30.13 -14.67 -10.57
N PRO A 205 29.77 -14.41 -11.84
CA PRO A 205 28.83 -15.27 -12.56
C PRO A 205 29.36 -16.70 -12.67
N LEU A 206 28.47 -17.69 -12.71
CA LEU A 206 28.86 -19.12 -12.81
C LEU A 206 29.74 -19.46 -14.03
N SER A 207 29.68 -18.63 -15.08
CA SER A 207 30.50 -18.75 -16.30
C SER A 207 31.74 -17.87 -16.29
N ALA A 208 32.05 -17.22 -15.17
CA ALA A 208 33.22 -16.37 -15.06
C ALA A 208 34.49 -17.22 -15.12
N ILE A 209 35.47 -16.76 -15.87
CA ILE A 209 36.77 -17.42 -16.00
C ILE A 209 37.75 -16.65 -15.13
N GLU A 210 38.34 -17.33 -14.16
CA GLU A 210 39.43 -16.81 -13.34
C GLU A 210 40.61 -16.48 -14.26
N ILE A 211 41.01 -15.19 -14.32
CA ILE A 211 42.12 -14.75 -15.16
C ILE A 211 43.42 -14.85 -14.37
N GLU A 212 43.41 -14.31 -13.16
CA GLU A 212 44.63 -14.07 -12.41
C GLU A 212 44.31 -13.93 -10.93
N ASN A 213 45.18 -14.52 -10.12
CA ASN A 213 45.13 -14.49 -8.67
C ASN A 213 46.45 -13.91 -8.17
N TYR A 214 46.39 -12.82 -7.41
CA TYR A 214 47.59 -12.19 -6.86
C TYR A 214 47.49 -12.10 -5.34
N LYS A 215 48.61 -12.40 -4.67
CA LYS A 215 48.77 -12.25 -3.23
C LYS A 215 49.47 -10.92 -2.97
N ILE A 216 48.76 -9.98 -2.36
CA ILE A 216 49.39 -8.75 -1.88
C ILE A 216 50.08 -9.13 -0.57
N LYS A 217 51.41 -8.99 -0.55
CA LYS A 217 52.18 -9.08 0.70
C LYS A 217 52.38 -7.65 1.20
N ASP A 218 51.58 -7.23 2.15
CA ASP A 218 51.95 -6.17 3.09
C ASP A 218 52.01 -6.76 4.51
N GLU A 219 52.87 -6.16 5.33
CA GLU A 219 53.60 -6.79 6.44
C GLU A 219 52.77 -7.34 7.61
N ASP A 220 51.43 -7.32 7.59
CA ASP A 220 50.62 -7.94 8.65
C ASP A 220 49.22 -8.48 8.27
N ASP A 221 48.75 -8.38 7.02
CA ASP A 221 47.47 -9.02 6.62
C ASP A 221 47.53 -9.48 5.15
N THR A 222 47.44 -10.80 4.92
CA THR A 222 47.34 -11.34 3.55
C THR A 222 45.92 -11.24 3.03
N GLU A 223 45.67 -10.28 2.16
CA GLU A 223 44.46 -10.23 1.32
C GLU A 223 44.74 -10.90 -0.04
N VAL A 224 43.82 -11.77 -0.48
CA VAL A 224 43.87 -12.44 -1.78
C VAL A 224 42.81 -11.79 -2.68
N GLY A 225 43.26 -11.16 -3.77
CA GLY A 225 42.38 -10.56 -4.78
C GLY A 225 42.28 -11.47 -6.01
N GLU A 226 41.06 -11.74 -6.45
CA GLU A 226 40.75 -12.57 -7.62
C GLU A 226 40.21 -11.70 -8.77
N ILE A 227 40.82 -11.78 -9.96
CA ILE A 227 40.35 -11.08 -11.16
C ILE A 227 39.60 -12.06 -12.04
N VAL A 228 38.32 -11.78 -12.28
CA VAL A 228 37.44 -12.68 -13.05
C VAL A 228 36.98 -12.02 -14.34
N ARG A 229 37.09 -12.74 -15.47
CA ARG A 229 36.55 -12.29 -16.77
C ARG A 229 35.13 -12.78 -16.94
N CYS A 230 34.21 -11.86 -17.25
CA CYS A 230 32.90 -12.22 -17.79
C CYS A 230 33.01 -12.47 -19.31
N PRO A 231 32.78 -13.70 -19.81
CA PRO A 231 32.92 -14.01 -21.24
C PRO A 231 31.84 -13.39 -22.14
N TYR A 232 30.72 -12.93 -21.56
CA TYR A 232 29.59 -12.34 -22.30
C TYR A 232 29.49 -10.81 -22.19
N CYS A 233 30.40 -10.17 -21.46
CA CYS A 233 30.36 -8.72 -21.21
C CYS A 233 31.14 -7.90 -22.25
N GLY A 234 31.53 -8.52 -23.37
CA GLY A 234 32.18 -7.87 -24.51
C GLY A 234 31.15 -7.47 -25.57
N GLY A 235 30.61 -6.27 -25.42
CA GLY A 235 29.85 -5.53 -26.42
C GLY A 235 30.21 -4.06 -26.34
#